data_AF-A0A924BPQ8-F1
#
_entry.id   AF-A0A924BPQ8-F1
#
_cell.length_a   1.000
_cell.length_b   1.000
_cell.length_c   1.000
_cell.angle_alpha   90.00
_cell.angle_beta   90.00
_cell.angle_gamma   90.00
#
_symmetry.space_group_name_H-M   'P 1'
#
loop_
_entity.id
_entity.type
_entity.pdbx_description
1 polymer ?
#
loop_
_entity_poly.entity_id
_entity_poly.type
_entity_poly.pdbx_seq_one_letter_code
_entity_poly.pdbx_strand_id
1 'polypeptide(L)'
;MNAPLPLSQITAAAQAAPHALSHTPRLREIPYNYTSFSDREIVIRLLGSRAWEMLSRLRDERQTGRSARMLYEVLGDIWVVQRNPYLQDDLLDNPRRRALLIEALHHRLGEVEKRRTPSADAQRDTVVGELLELASAAVTAFAAQFDAVAELRRRTSKALGRVTAKDNIKFDGLSRVSHVTDATDWRVEYPFVVLMPDTEAEMAGLVKGCVELGLTIIPRGGGTGYTGGAIPLTWYSAGINTEKLEGMTEVEMLTLPGMDRPVATVWTEAGVVTQRVADAAERAGHVFAVDPTSAEASCIGGNIAMNAGG
;
A
#
# COMPACT_ATOMS: atom_id res chain seq x y z
N MET A 1 47.79 15.57 -4.23
CA MET A 1 47.99 15.26 -2.81
C MET A 1 46.68 15.50 -2.08
N ASN A 2 45.88 14.45 -1.91
CA ASN A 2 44.68 14.45 -1.06
C ASN A 2 44.76 13.18 -0.22
N ALA A 3 45.31 13.30 0.99
CA ALA A 3 45.26 12.22 1.96
C ALA A 3 43.84 12.15 2.56
N PRO A 4 43.27 10.95 2.77
CA PRO A 4 41.97 10.83 3.43
C PRO A 4 42.07 11.29 4.89
N LEU A 5 41.08 12.06 5.34
CA LEU A 5 41.00 12.56 6.70
C LEU A 5 40.93 11.39 7.70
N PRO A 6 41.71 11.40 8.81
CA PRO A 6 41.68 10.35 9.80
C PRO A 6 40.31 10.28 10.49
N LEU A 7 39.82 9.07 10.74
CA LEU A 7 38.52 8.77 11.37
C LEU A 7 38.29 9.53 12.69
N SER A 8 39.37 9.87 13.41
CA SER A 8 39.33 10.63 14.66
C SER A 8 38.80 12.06 14.52
N GLN A 9 38.90 12.67 13.35
CA GLN A 9 38.39 14.02 13.10
C GLN A 9 36.89 14.04 12.80
N ILE A 10 36.33 12.93 12.28
CA ILE A 10 34.88 12.76 12.07
C ILE A 10 34.15 12.57 13.41
N THR A 11 34.75 11.81 14.33
CA THR A 11 34.21 11.62 15.68
C THR A 11 34.25 12.89 16.53
N ALA A 12 35.27 13.73 16.37
CA ALA A 12 35.35 15.02 17.08
C ALA A 12 34.29 16.02 16.59
N ALA A 13 33.99 16.05 15.28
CA ALA A 13 32.94 16.90 14.72
C ALA A 13 31.52 16.45 15.16
N ALA A 14 31.30 15.14 15.32
CA ALA A 14 30.03 14.59 15.83
C ALA A 14 29.79 14.90 17.32
N GLN A 15 30.85 15.12 18.11
CA GLN A 15 30.76 15.43 19.54
C GLN A 15 30.59 16.93 19.85
N ALA A 16 30.78 17.80 18.85
CA ALA A 16 30.68 19.26 19.01
C ALA A 16 29.29 19.84 18.61
N ALA A 17 28.33 19.00 18.23
CA ALA A 17 26.97 19.44 17.91
C ALA A 17 26.12 19.58 19.19
N PRO A 18 25.67 20.78 19.57
CA PRO A 18 24.83 20.96 20.75
C PRO A 18 23.37 20.65 20.38
N HIS A 19 23.01 19.37 20.31
CA HIS A 19 21.63 18.85 20.46
C HIS A 19 21.66 17.31 20.50
N ALA A 20 22.25 16.74 21.56
CA ALA A 20 21.96 15.37 21.94
C ALA A 20 20.53 15.32 22.51
N LEU A 21 19.54 15.13 21.64
CA LEU A 21 18.24 14.65 22.07
C LEU A 21 18.44 13.24 22.65
N SER A 22 18.02 13.07 23.90
CA SER A 22 17.99 11.80 24.60
C SER A 22 17.22 10.74 23.81
N HIS A 23 17.93 9.89 23.08
CA HIS A 23 17.36 8.69 22.47
C HIS A 23 17.16 7.61 23.54
N THR A 24 16.20 7.82 24.45
CA THR A 24 15.48 6.69 25.02
C THR A 24 14.63 6.12 23.88
N PRO A 25 14.78 4.85 23.45
CA PRO A 25 13.89 4.29 22.47
C PRO A 25 12.46 4.40 23.02
N ARG A 26 11.59 5.16 22.34
CA ARG A 26 10.16 5.20 22.68
C ARG A 26 9.64 3.78 22.57
N LEU A 27 9.43 3.13 23.72
CA LEU A 27 8.72 1.85 23.80
C LEU A 27 7.37 2.04 23.09
N ARG A 28 7.16 1.29 22.00
CA ARG A 28 5.87 1.22 21.31
C ARG A 28 4.85 0.63 22.28
N GLU A 29 3.71 1.30 22.44
CA GLU A 29 2.61 0.85 23.29
C GLU A 29 1.67 -0.08 22.49
N ILE A 30 1.53 0.14 21.18
CA ILE A 30 0.79 -0.74 20.28
C ILE A 30 1.67 -1.93 19.87
N PRO A 31 1.25 -3.18 20.18
CA PRO A 31 2.01 -4.37 19.80
C PRO A 31 1.95 -4.58 18.28
N TYR A 32 2.94 -5.31 17.77
CA TYR A 32 3.05 -5.70 16.35
C TYR A 32 3.10 -4.54 15.34
N ASN A 33 3.35 -3.31 15.81
CA ASN A 33 3.54 -2.17 14.94
C ASN A 33 4.94 -2.21 14.28
N TYR A 34 5.04 -2.95 13.18
CA TYR A 34 6.22 -3.02 12.32
C TYR A 34 6.17 -2.01 11.16
N THR A 35 5.20 -1.09 11.18
CA THR A 35 5.03 -0.08 10.13
C THR A 35 5.74 1.22 10.50
N SER A 36 5.93 2.11 9.51
CA SER A 36 6.47 3.45 9.75
C SER A 36 5.52 4.35 10.57
N PHE A 37 4.25 3.98 10.73
CA PHE A 37 3.27 4.75 11.49
C PHE A 37 3.58 4.75 12.99
N SER A 38 3.53 5.94 13.60
CA SER A 38 3.52 6.15 15.04
C SER A 38 2.24 5.60 15.69
N ASP A 39 2.30 5.30 16.99
CA ASP A 39 1.10 4.84 17.73
C ASP A 39 0.00 5.91 17.70
N ARG A 40 0.40 7.19 17.70
CA ARG A 40 -0.52 8.33 17.46
C ARG A 40 -1.25 8.20 16.13
N GLU A 41 -0.54 7.95 15.04
CA GLU A 41 -1.16 7.86 13.72
C GLU A 41 -2.10 6.66 13.61
N ILE A 42 -1.75 5.53 14.22
CA ILE A 42 -2.62 4.35 14.27
C ILE A 42 -3.89 4.65 15.05
N VAL A 43 -3.78 5.22 16.25
CA VAL A 43 -4.95 5.62 17.05
C VAL A 43 -5.84 6.58 16.27
N ILE A 44 -5.25 7.60 15.62
CA ILE A 44 -6.02 8.57 14.83
C ILE A 44 -6.74 7.90 13.66
N ARG A 45 -6.09 6.96 12.98
CA ARG A 45 -6.68 6.23 11.85
C ARG A 45 -7.81 5.29 12.29
N LEU A 46 -7.66 4.63 13.43
CA LEU A 46 -8.63 3.64 13.91
C LEU A 46 -9.78 4.27 14.71
N LEU A 47 -9.49 5.27 15.56
CA LEU A 47 -10.41 5.82 16.56
C LEU A 47 -10.66 7.34 16.41
N GLY A 48 -9.88 8.04 15.59
CA GLY A 48 -9.97 9.49 15.40
C GLY A 48 -9.07 10.31 16.33
N SER A 49 -8.94 11.61 16.05
CA SER A 49 -8.10 12.55 16.82
C SER A 49 -8.53 12.69 18.28
N ARG A 50 -9.83 12.71 18.52
CA ARG A 50 -10.41 12.83 19.87
C ARG A 50 -9.99 11.67 20.78
N ALA A 51 -9.91 10.44 20.26
CA ALA A 51 -9.42 9.30 21.02
C ALA A 51 -7.95 9.46 21.45
N TRP A 52 -7.10 10.01 20.59
CA TRP A 52 -5.71 10.29 20.94
C TRP A 52 -5.57 11.33 22.05
N GLU A 53 -6.39 12.38 22.01
CA GLU A 53 -6.43 13.41 23.06
C GLU A 53 -6.84 12.81 24.40
N MET A 54 -7.89 11.98 24.41
CA MET A 54 -8.35 11.25 25.60
C MET A 54 -7.28 10.30 26.16
N LEU A 55 -6.64 9.50 25.29
CA LEU A 55 -5.54 8.60 25.69
C LEU A 55 -4.33 9.36 26.24
N SER A 56 -3.99 10.49 25.63
CA SER A 56 -2.88 11.33 26.10
C SER A 56 -3.16 11.88 27.50
N ARG A 57 -4.37 12.35 27.74
CA ARG A 57 -4.80 12.82 29.07
C ARG A 57 -4.75 11.69 30.12
N LEU A 58 -5.28 10.52 29.80
CA LEU A 58 -5.29 9.36 30.70
C LEU A 58 -3.89 8.81 31.02
N ARG A 59 -2.91 9.06 30.13
CA ARG A 59 -1.51 8.65 30.34
C ARG A 59 -0.81 9.52 31.37
N ASP A 60 -1.10 10.82 31.40
CA ASP A 60 -0.50 11.76 32.34
C ASP A 60 -0.95 11.51 33.80
N GLU A 61 -2.11 10.88 33.98
CA GLU A 61 -2.71 10.56 35.29
C GLU A 61 -2.12 9.30 35.98
N ARG A 62 -1.12 8.62 35.37
CA ARG A 62 -0.28 7.52 35.94
C ARG A 62 -1.01 6.30 36.57
N GLN A 63 -2.30 6.10 36.34
CA GLN A 63 -3.10 5.05 36.98
C GLN A 63 -3.68 3.99 36.02
N THR A 64 -3.34 3.99 34.73
CA THR A 64 -4.10 3.30 33.66
C THR A 64 -3.41 2.10 33.01
N GLY A 65 -2.29 1.60 33.53
CA GLY A 65 -1.39 0.69 32.81
C GLY A 65 -2.05 -0.58 32.22
N ARG A 66 -2.92 -1.28 32.96
CA ARG A 66 -3.49 -2.55 32.50
C ARG A 66 -4.65 -2.38 31.51
N SER A 67 -5.52 -1.40 31.72
CA SER A 67 -6.65 -1.12 30.81
C SER A 67 -6.19 -0.48 29.51
N ALA A 68 -5.22 0.45 29.59
CA ALA A 68 -4.59 1.04 28.42
C ALA A 68 -3.89 -0.02 27.57
N ARG A 69 -3.14 -0.94 28.20
CA ARG A 69 -2.50 -2.05 27.50
C ARG A 69 -3.50 -2.93 26.74
N MET A 70 -4.63 -3.31 27.36
CA MET A 70 -5.65 -4.12 26.68
C MET A 70 -6.27 -3.39 25.49
N LEU A 71 -6.48 -2.08 25.59
CA LEU A 71 -6.94 -1.26 24.46
C LEU A 71 -5.91 -1.22 23.33
N TYR A 72 -4.62 -1.00 23.64
CA TYR A 72 -3.58 -1.04 22.62
C TYR A 72 -3.39 -2.41 21.99
N GLU A 73 -3.59 -3.51 22.73
CA GLU A 73 -3.63 -4.86 22.19
C GLU A 73 -4.76 -5.03 21.16
N VAL A 74 -5.97 -4.50 21.46
CA VAL A 74 -7.09 -4.49 20.50
C VAL A 74 -6.73 -3.70 19.24
N LEU A 75 -6.16 -2.50 19.39
CA LEU A 75 -5.75 -1.69 18.24
C LEU A 75 -4.62 -2.34 17.43
N GLY A 76 -3.67 -2.99 18.10
CA GLY A 76 -2.58 -3.72 17.45
C GLY A 76 -3.06 -4.90 16.62
N ASP A 77 -4.00 -5.69 17.16
CA ASP A 77 -4.62 -6.81 16.46
C ASP A 77 -5.40 -6.36 15.22
N ILE A 78 -6.16 -5.26 15.30
CA ILE A 78 -6.84 -4.66 14.14
C ILE A 78 -5.79 -4.20 13.11
N TRP A 79 -4.79 -3.45 13.57
CA TRP A 79 -3.80 -2.82 12.70
C TRP A 79 -2.95 -3.86 11.94
N VAL A 80 -2.48 -4.90 12.63
CA VAL A 80 -1.63 -5.92 12.00
C VAL A 80 -2.38 -6.67 10.90
N VAL A 81 -3.68 -6.93 11.08
CA VAL A 81 -4.52 -7.55 10.05
C VAL A 81 -4.79 -6.58 8.91
N GLN A 82 -5.12 -5.31 9.19
CA GLN A 82 -5.36 -4.32 8.14
C GLN A 82 -4.10 -4.07 7.28
N ARG A 83 -2.91 -4.22 7.84
CA ARG A 83 -1.63 -4.00 7.13
C ARG A 83 -0.97 -5.25 6.58
N ASN A 84 -1.60 -6.41 6.69
CA ASN A 84 -1.07 -7.68 6.21
C ASN A 84 -2.08 -8.42 5.34
N PRO A 85 -1.96 -8.33 3.99
CA PRO A 85 -2.81 -9.05 3.05
C PRO A 85 -2.89 -10.56 3.29
N TYR A 86 -1.81 -11.19 3.76
CA TYR A 86 -1.80 -12.63 4.05
C TYR A 86 -2.69 -12.98 5.25
N LEU A 87 -2.72 -12.14 6.29
CA LEU A 87 -3.65 -12.31 7.41
C LEU A 87 -5.09 -12.03 6.99
N GLN A 88 -5.32 -11.04 6.11
CA GLN A 88 -6.65 -10.79 5.56
C GLN A 88 -7.17 -12.00 4.79
N ASP A 89 -6.35 -12.57 3.90
CA ASP A 89 -6.72 -13.73 3.09
C ASP A 89 -7.02 -14.94 3.98
N ASP A 90 -6.15 -15.25 4.95
CA ASP A 90 -6.37 -16.34 5.90
C ASP A 90 -7.68 -16.19 6.70
N LEU A 91 -8.00 -14.98 7.16
CA LEU A 91 -9.23 -14.71 7.91
C LEU A 91 -10.49 -14.68 7.03
N LEU A 92 -10.36 -14.32 5.74
CA LEU A 92 -11.45 -14.44 4.76
C LEU A 92 -11.75 -15.91 4.46
N ASP A 93 -10.71 -16.73 4.33
CA ASP A 93 -10.82 -18.15 3.99
C ASP A 93 -11.19 -19.02 5.20
N ASN A 94 -10.95 -18.53 6.42
CA ASN A 94 -11.22 -19.25 7.67
C ASN A 94 -12.20 -18.50 8.59
N PRO A 95 -13.52 -18.61 8.37
CA PRO A 95 -14.55 -17.92 9.16
C PRO A 95 -14.50 -18.22 10.66
N ARG A 96 -14.04 -19.43 11.06
CA ARG A 96 -13.90 -19.79 12.48
C ARG A 96 -12.78 -19.01 13.14
N ARG A 97 -11.62 -18.92 12.49
CA ARG A 97 -10.48 -18.13 12.99
C ARG A 97 -10.82 -16.64 13.07
N ARG A 98 -11.54 -16.13 12.06
CA ARG A 98 -12.11 -14.77 12.07
C ARG A 98 -13.03 -14.54 13.25
N ALA A 99 -13.97 -15.45 13.53
CA ALA A 99 -14.87 -15.35 14.67
C ALA A 99 -14.12 -15.33 16.00
N LEU A 100 -13.13 -16.22 16.18
CA LEU A 100 -12.31 -16.26 17.40
C LEU A 100 -11.52 -14.96 17.62
N LEU A 101 -10.97 -14.36 16.57
CA LEU A 101 -10.30 -13.06 16.66
C LEU A 101 -11.28 -11.98 17.12
N ILE A 102 -12.44 -11.87 16.46
CA ILE A 102 -13.45 -10.84 16.78
C ILE A 102 -13.97 -11.01 18.22
N GLU A 103 -14.22 -12.25 18.65
CA GLU A 103 -14.63 -12.57 20.03
C GLU A 103 -13.55 -12.16 21.03
N ALA A 104 -12.28 -12.45 20.76
CA ALA A 104 -11.17 -12.05 21.61
C ALA A 104 -11.05 -10.52 21.75
N LEU A 105 -11.28 -9.76 20.66
CA LEU A 105 -11.29 -8.29 20.69
C LEU A 105 -12.42 -7.76 21.58
N HIS A 106 -13.65 -8.26 21.40
CA HIS A 106 -14.78 -7.88 22.26
C HIS A 106 -14.58 -8.28 23.72
N HIS A 107 -14.01 -9.46 23.98
CA HIS A 107 -13.69 -9.90 25.33
C HIS A 107 -12.70 -8.95 26.03
N ARG A 108 -11.64 -8.53 25.34
CA ARG A 108 -10.67 -7.55 25.89
C ARG A 108 -11.34 -6.20 26.20
N LEU A 109 -12.21 -5.70 25.31
CA LEU A 109 -12.97 -4.47 25.58
C LEU A 109 -13.90 -4.64 26.79
N GLY A 110 -14.57 -5.79 26.92
CA GLY A 110 -15.39 -6.11 28.10
C GLY A 110 -14.59 -6.18 29.40
N GLU A 111 -13.34 -6.64 29.37
CA GLU A 111 -12.43 -6.62 30.54
C GLU A 111 -11.99 -5.20 30.93
N VAL A 112 -11.93 -4.27 29.98
CA VAL A 112 -11.70 -2.85 30.27
C VAL A 112 -12.96 -2.22 30.88
N GLU A 113 -14.14 -2.52 30.33
CA GLU A 113 -15.44 -2.07 30.84
C GLU A 113 -15.66 -2.50 32.30
N LYS A 114 -15.39 -3.76 32.66
CA LYS A 114 -15.53 -4.27 34.05
C LYS A 114 -14.64 -3.55 35.07
N ARG A 115 -13.59 -2.84 34.61
CA ARG A 115 -12.63 -2.12 35.48
C ARG A 115 -12.94 -0.64 35.61
N ARG A 116 -14.03 -0.19 35.00
CA ARG A 116 -14.57 1.15 35.20
C ARG A 116 -15.01 1.34 36.65
N THR A 117 -14.71 2.49 37.21
CA THR A 117 -14.94 2.82 38.62
C THR A 117 -15.60 4.20 38.74
N PRO A 118 -16.87 4.35 38.32
CA PRO A 118 -17.57 5.64 38.28
C PRO A 118 -17.67 6.31 39.66
N SER A 119 -17.71 5.53 40.73
CA SER A 119 -17.74 6.03 42.11
C SER A 119 -16.40 6.57 42.61
N ALA A 120 -15.28 6.18 41.99
CA ALA A 120 -13.94 6.61 42.39
C ALA A 120 -13.50 7.88 41.65
N ASP A 121 -13.81 7.96 40.35
CA ASP A 121 -13.50 9.12 39.51
C ASP A 121 -14.48 9.18 38.32
N ALA A 122 -15.56 9.94 38.49
CA ALA A 122 -16.62 10.05 37.48
C ALA A 122 -16.13 10.72 36.18
N GLN A 123 -15.17 11.65 36.29
CA GLN A 123 -14.64 12.35 35.11
C GLN A 123 -13.81 11.41 34.26
N ARG A 124 -12.90 10.66 34.89
CA ARG A 124 -12.11 9.64 34.20
C ARG A 124 -12.96 8.52 33.64
N ASP A 125 -13.96 8.06 34.40
CA ASP A 125 -14.88 7.01 33.95
C ASP A 125 -15.60 7.40 32.65
N THR A 126 -16.03 8.66 32.55
CA THR A 126 -16.65 9.21 31.33
C THR A 126 -15.70 9.12 30.13
N VAL A 127 -14.43 9.50 30.31
CA VAL A 127 -13.40 9.44 29.25
C VAL A 127 -13.12 8.00 28.81
N VAL A 128 -13.05 7.07 29.76
CA VAL A 128 -12.84 5.64 29.47
C VAL A 128 -14.06 5.05 28.75
N GLY A 129 -15.27 5.41 29.16
CA GLY A 129 -16.51 5.01 28.49
C GLY A 129 -16.54 5.45 27.02
N GLU A 130 -16.20 6.71 26.75
CA GLU A 130 -16.14 7.24 25.38
C GLU A 130 -15.07 6.51 24.52
N LEU A 131 -13.89 6.23 25.09
CA LEU A 131 -12.86 5.43 24.40
C LEU A 131 -13.34 4.01 24.07
N LEU A 132 -14.12 3.39 24.95
CA LEU A 132 -14.67 2.06 24.72
C LEU A 132 -15.75 2.06 23.64
N GLU A 133 -16.57 3.10 23.56
CA GLU A 133 -17.53 3.27 22.47
C GLU A 133 -16.80 3.36 21.12
N LEU A 134 -15.77 4.22 21.04
CA LEU A 134 -14.95 4.37 19.83
C LEU A 134 -14.23 3.06 19.46
N ALA A 135 -13.64 2.37 20.44
CA ALA A 135 -12.95 1.10 20.20
C ALA A 135 -13.93 -0.02 19.79
N SER A 136 -15.12 -0.07 20.38
CA SER A 136 -16.16 -1.04 20.01
C SER A 136 -16.68 -0.78 18.60
N ALA A 137 -16.83 0.50 18.21
CA ALA A 137 -17.17 0.87 16.85
C ALA A 137 -16.07 0.46 15.86
N ALA A 138 -14.80 0.62 16.22
CA ALA A 138 -13.68 0.18 15.39
C ALA A 138 -13.62 -1.35 15.22
N VAL A 139 -13.86 -2.13 16.28
CA VAL A 139 -13.98 -3.61 16.19
C VAL A 139 -15.15 -4.02 15.30
N THR A 140 -16.30 -3.34 15.45
CA THR A 140 -17.49 -3.60 14.61
C THR A 140 -17.21 -3.31 13.14
N ALA A 141 -16.58 -2.17 12.84
CA ALA A 141 -16.20 -1.80 11.48
C ALA A 141 -15.17 -2.78 10.88
N PHE A 142 -14.18 -3.19 11.67
CA PHE A 142 -13.19 -4.20 11.30
C PHE A 142 -13.85 -5.55 10.97
N ALA A 143 -14.80 -6.00 11.77
CA ALA A 143 -15.56 -7.23 11.51
C ALA A 143 -16.37 -7.13 10.21
N ALA A 144 -17.10 -6.03 10.01
CA ALA A 144 -17.92 -5.79 8.82
C ALA A 144 -17.07 -5.68 7.53
N GLN A 145 -15.81 -5.25 7.64
CA GLN A 145 -14.90 -5.12 6.49
C GLN A 145 -14.70 -6.46 5.77
N PHE A 146 -14.63 -7.58 6.49
CA PHE A 146 -14.43 -8.89 5.86
C PHE A 146 -15.59 -9.27 4.94
N ASP A 147 -16.83 -9.01 5.36
CA ASP A 147 -18.01 -9.33 4.56
C ASP A 147 -18.12 -8.38 3.36
N ALA A 148 -17.78 -7.10 3.55
CA ALA A 148 -17.70 -6.13 2.46
C ALA A 148 -16.65 -6.52 1.41
N VAL A 149 -15.46 -6.94 1.85
CA VAL A 149 -14.38 -7.41 0.96
C VAL A 149 -14.78 -8.70 0.25
N ALA A 150 -15.40 -9.66 0.95
CA ALA A 150 -15.88 -10.89 0.33
C ALA A 150 -16.93 -10.61 -0.76
N GLU A 151 -17.90 -9.72 -0.48
CA GLU A 151 -18.89 -9.33 -1.47
C GLU A 151 -18.26 -8.61 -2.66
N LEU A 152 -17.32 -7.70 -2.42
CA LEU A 152 -16.61 -7.02 -3.48
C LEU A 152 -15.82 -8.02 -4.34
N ARG A 153 -15.13 -9.01 -3.75
CA ARG A 153 -14.43 -10.08 -4.49
C ARG A 153 -15.40 -10.83 -5.41
N ARG A 154 -16.59 -11.21 -4.91
CA ARG A 154 -17.62 -11.88 -5.72
C ARG A 154 -18.06 -11.03 -6.91
N ARG A 155 -18.37 -9.76 -6.67
CA ARG A 155 -18.80 -8.81 -7.71
C ARG A 155 -17.69 -8.59 -8.74
N THR A 156 -16.45 -8.40 -8.30
CA THR A 156 -15.27 -8.21 -9.15
C THR A 156 -14.99 -9.44 -10.01
N SER A 157 -14.95 -10.64 -9.43
CA SER A 157 -14.76 -11.88 -10.19
C SER A 157 -15.86 -12.08 -11.24
N LYS A 158 -17.12 -11.76 -10.90
CA LYS A 158 -18.24 -11.87 -11.84
C LYS A 158 -18.16 -10.86 -12.99
N ALA A 159 -17.80 -9.61 -12.68
CA ALA A 159 -17.72 -8.53 -13.67
C ALA A 159 -16.52 -8.72 -14.60
N LEU A 160 -15.33 -8.91 -14.03
CA LEU A 160 -14.07 -8.94 -14.76
C LEU A 160 -13.74 -10.32 -15.34
N GLY A 161 -14.26 -11.41 -14.77
CA GLY A 161 -14.09 -12.77 -15.31
C GLY A 161 -14.82 -13.02 -16.63
N ARG A 162 -15.59 -12.04 -17.12
CA ARG A 162 -16.16 -12.02 -18.48
C ARG A 162 -15.23 -11.39 -19.51
N VAL A 163 -14.20 -10.69 -19.04
CA VAL A 163 -13.28 -9.87 -19.85
C VAL A 163 -11.90 -10.52 -19.93
N THR A 164 -11.42 -11.08 -18.81
CA THR A 164 -10.09 -11.68 -18.70
C THR A 164 -10.16 -13.04 -18.01
N ALA A 165 -9.08 -13.82 -18.10
CA ALA A 165 -8.95 -15.10 -17.41
C ALA A 165 -9.03 -14.92 -15.88
N LYS A 166 -9.55 -15.92 -15.18
CA LYS A 166 -9.76 -15.85 -13.71
C LYS A 166 -8.45 -15.60 -12.97
N ASP A 167 -7.40 -16.23 -13.44
CA ASP A 167 -6.03 -16.16 -12.97
C ASP A 167 -5.35 -14.81 -13.22
N ASN A 168 -5.95 -13.93 -14.03
CA ASN A 168 -5.52 -12.54 -14.16
C ASN A 168 -6.15 -11.60 -13.12
N ILE A 169 -7.10 -12.09 -12.31
CA ILE A 169 -7.76 -11.34 -11.24
C ILE A 169 -7.16 -11.74 -9.90
N LYS A 170 -6.11 -11.04 -9.48
CA LYS A 170 -5.27 -11.39 -8.34
C LYS A 170 -5.74 -10.68 -7.07
N PHE A 171 -6.29 -11.44 -6.14
CA PHE A 171 -6.62 -10.95 -4.79
C PHE A 171 -5.59 -11.35 -3.73
N ASP A 172 -4.63 -12.20 -4.11
CA ASP A 172 -3.68 -12.79 -3.18
C ASP A 172 -2.69 -11.76 -2.62
N GLY A 173 -2.17 -12.08 -1.43
CA GLY A 173 -1.21 -11.24 -0.75
C GLY A 173 0.07 -10.95 -1.55
N LEU A 174 0.59 -11.88 -2.35
CA LEU A 174 1.84 -11.66 -3.09
C LEU A 174 1.66 -10.57 -4.14
N SER A 175 0.62 -10.70 -4.99
CA SER A 175 0.32 -9.69 -6.01
C SER A 175 0.02 -8.34 -5.37
N ARG A 176 -0.76 -8.28 -4.29
CA ARG A 176 -1.09 -7.01 -3.62
C ARG A 176 0.14 -6.35 -2.97
N VAL A 177 1.05 -7.14 -2.38
CA VAL A 177 2.28 -6.64 -1.75
C VAL A 177 3.26 -6.12 -2.81
N SER A 178 3.44 -6.80 -3.94
CA SER A 178 4.35 -6.35 -5.00
C SER A 178 3.88 -5.08 -5.72
N HIS A 179 2.60 -4.70 -5.55
CA HIS A 179 1.98 -3.55 -6.20
C HIS A 179 1.64 -2.41 -5.22
N VAL A 180 2.17 -2.44 -4.00
CA VAL A 180 1.91 -1.43 -2.96
C VAL A 180 2.73 -0.15 -3.17
N THR A 181 3.79 -0.18 -3.97
CA THR A 181 4.73 0.93 -4.12
C THR A 181 5.42 0.96 -5.49
N ASP A 182 6.02 2.10 -5.82
CA ASP A 182 6.97 2.29 -6.91
C ASP A 182 8.39 2.51 -6.34
N ALA A 183 9.32 3.05 -7.14
CA ALA A 183 10.71 3.25 -6.70
C ALA A 183 10.87 4.31 -5.60
N THR A 184 9.82 5.06 -5.25
CA THR A 184 9.83 5.93 -4.06
C THR A 184 9.82 5.16 -2.74
N ASP A 185 9.48 3.86 -2.77
CA ASP A 185 9.32 3.00 -1.59
C ASP A 185 8.20 3.46 -0.63
N TRP A 186 7.36 4.41 -1.05
CA TRP A 186 6.24 4.90 -0.26
C TRP A 186 5.08 3.90 -0.26
N ARG A 187 4.72 3.38 0.92
CA ARG A 187 3.70 2.34 1.11
C ARG A 187 2.50 2.87 1.89
N VAL A 188 1.51 3.39 1.16
CA VAL A 188 0.30 3.99 1.76
C VAL A 188 -0.77 2.93 1.97
N GLU A 189 -1.36 2.39 0.91
CA GLU A 189 -2.36 1.32 0.97
C GLU A 189 -2.00 0.16 0.04
N TYR A 190 -2.59 -1.01 0.32
CA TYR A 190 -2.58 -2.14 -0.61
C TYR A 190 -3.75 -2.02 -1.59
N PRO A 191 -3.57 -2.33 -2.88
CA PRO A 191 -4.72 -2.38 -3.78
C PRO A 191 -5.67 -3.50 -3.36
N PHE A 192 -6.96 -3.35 -3.64
CA PHE A 192 -7.95 -4.40 -3.41
C PHE A 192 -7.73 -5.59 -4.34
N VAL A 193 -7.38 -5.32 -5.60
CA VAL A 193 -7.12 -6.33 -6.64
C VAL A 193 -5.99 -5.87 -7.56
N VAL A 194 -5.21 -6.82 -8.07
CA VAL A 194 -4.29 -6.60 -9.18
C VAL A 194 -4.82 -7.35 -10.40
N LEU A 195 -4.88 -6.67 -11.54
CA LEU A 195 -5.34 -7.18 -12.82
C LEU A 195 -4.14 -7.31 -13.75
N MET A 196 -3.97 -8.48 -14.36
CA MET A 196 -2.81 -8.80 -15.21
C MET A 196 -3.28 -9.30 -16.58
N PRO A 197 -3.83 -8.43 -17.45
CA PRO A 197 -4.39 -8.83 -18.75
C PRO A 197 -3.38 -9.60 -19.62
N ASP A 198 -3.88 -10.47 -20.49
CA ASP A 198 -3.06 -11.17 -21.50
C ASP A 198 -2.94 -10.39 -22.80
N THR A 199 -3.90 -9.50 -23.09
CA THR A 199 -3.94 -8.75 -24.35
C THR A 199 -4.47 -7.33 -24.16
N GLU A 200 -4.09 -6.40 -25.04
CA GLU A 200 -4.62 -5.03 -25.04
C GLU A 200 -6.13 -4.97 -25.27
N ALA A 201 -6.72 -5.96 -25.94
CA ALA A 201 -8.16 -6.04 -26.20
C ALA A 201 -9.00 -6.13 -24.90
N GLU A 202 -8.42 -6.62 -23.81
CA GLU A 202 -9.09 -6.72 -22.51
C GLU A 202 -9.23 -5.36 -21.81
N MET A 203 -8.35 -4.40 -22.14
CA MET A 203 -8.17 -3.16 -21.36
C MET A 203 -9.44 -2.34 -21.23
N ALA A 204 -10.19 -2.14 -22.32
CA ALA A 204 -11.43 -1.37 -22.30
C ALA A 204 -12.48 -2.01 -21.39
N GLY A 205 -12.58 -3.35 -21.40
CA GLY A 205 -13.50 -4.09 -20.54
C GLY A 205 -13.09 -4.04 -19.07
N LEU A 206 -11.79 -4.15 -18.78
CA LEU A 206 -11.26 -4.08 -17.42
C LEU A 206 -11.47 -2.69 -16.82
N VAL A 207 -11.14 -1.63 -17.56
CA VAL A 207 -11.36 -0.24 -17.13
C VAL A 207 -12.84 0.01 -16.85
N LYS A 208 -13.72 -0.37 -17.79
CA LYS A 208 -15.17 -0.23 -17.61
C LYS A 208 -15.67 -0.97 -16.37
N GLY A 209 -15.26 -2.23 -16.20
CA GLY A 209 -15.67 -3.04 -15.05
C GLY A 209 -15.18 -2.45 -13.72
N CYS A 210 -13.96 -1.94 -13.66
CA CYS A 210 -13.43 -1.25 -12.47
C CYS A 210 -14.25 0.01 -12.14
N VAL A 211 -14.59 0.83 -13.15
CA VAL A 211 -15.43 2.02 -12.97
C VAL A 211 -16.82 1.65 -12.45
N GLU A 212 -17.46 0.61 -13.00
CA GLU A 212 -18.78 0.12 -12.55
C GLU A 212 -18.74 -0.42 -11.10
N LEU A 213 -17.60 -0.94 -10.66
CA LEU A 213 -17.37 -1.37 -9.28
C LEU A 213 -16.99 -0.20 -8.34
N GLY A 214 -16.73 0.99 -8.89
CA GLY A 214 -16.28 2.18 -8.17
C GLY A 214 -14.81 2.15 -7.76
N LEU A 215 -14.01 1.24 -8.30
CA LEU A 215 -12.60 1.08 -7.94
C LEU A 215 -11.75 2.19 -8.56
N THR A 216 -10.87 2.79 -7.78
CA THR A 216 -9.81 3.66 -8.31
C THR A 216 -8.85 2.83 -9.14
N ILE A 217 -8.62 3.21 -10.40
CA ILE A 217 -7.72 2.49 -11.31
C ILE A 217 -6.32 3.06 -11.22
N ILE A 218 -5.33 2.20 -11.08
CA ILE A 218 -3.91 2.55 -11.05
C ILE A 218 -3.21 1.76 -12.16
N PRO A 219 -2.89 2.38 -13.31
CA PRO A 219 -2.10 1.72 -14.34
C PRO A 219 -0.66 1.55 -13.85
N ARG A 220 -0.05 0.40 -14.14
CA ARG A 220 1.32 0.08 -13.70
C ARG A 220 2.04 -0.74 -14.78
N GLY A 221 3.23 -0.29 -15.18
CA GLY A 221 4.22 -1.13 -15.88
C GLY A 221 5.20 -1.75 -14.87
N GLY A 222 6.50 -1.65 -15.11
CA GLY A 222 7.53 -2.16 -14.18
C GLY A 222 7.64 -1.45 -12.81
N GLY A 223 6.84 -0.41 -12.55
CA GLY A 223 6.79 0.24 -11.22
C GLY A 223 8.06 1.02 -10.82
N THR A 224 8.87 1.45 -11.79
CA THR A 224 10.16 2.12 -11.56
C THR A 224 10.07 3.65 -11.38
N GLY A 225 8.85 4.21 -11.33
CA GLY A 225 8.63 5.65 -11.19
C GLY A 225 9.04 6.21 -9.82
N TYR A 226 9.46 7.49 -9.80
CA TYR A 226 9.88 8.22 -8.59
C TYR A 226 8.91 9.33 -8.16
N THR A 227 7.67 9.29 -8.64
CA THR A 227 6.66 10.34 -8.40
C THR A 227 5.47 9.87 -7.57
N GLY A 228 5.41 8.58 -7.22
CA GLY A 228 4.29 7.99 -6.50
C GLY A 228 3.07 7.66 -7.39
N GLY A 229 3.20 7.78 -8.72
CA GLY A 229 2.09 7.62 -9.66
C GLY A 229 1.47 6.22 -9.69
N ALA A 230 2.19 5.20 -9.23
CA ALA A 230 1.70 3.82 -9.16
C ALA A 230 1.37 3.35 -7.72
N ILE A 231 1.24 4.29 -6.77
CA ILE A 231 1.00 3.98 -5.35
C ILE A 231 -0.50 4.03 -5.04
N PRO A 232 -1.08 2.96 -4.47
CA PRO A 232 -2.44 3.01 -3.95
C PRO A 232 -2.54 3.91 -2.73
N LEU A 233 -3.39 4.94 -2.83
CA LEU A 233 -3.74 5.83 -1.71
C LEU A 233 -5.03 5.41 -0.99
N THR A 234 -5.74 4.44 -1.56
CA THR A 234 -6.96 3.86 -1.01
C THR A 234 -6.94 2.36 -1.23
N TRP A 235 -7.43 1.59 -0.24
CA TRP A 235 -7.61 0.14 -0.40
C TRP A 235 -8.63 -0.18 -1.48
N TYR A 236 -9.58 0.71 -1.75
CA TYR A 236 -10.64 0.55 -2.75
C TYR A 236 -10.14 0.88 -4.16
N SER A 237 -9.07 0.18 -4.58
CA SER A 237 -8.37 0.41 -5.85
C SER A 237 -8.02 -0.89 -6.57
N ALA A 238 -7.91 -0.80 -7.90
CA ALA A 238 -7.44 -1.86 -8.77
C ALA A 238 -6.12 -1.43 -9.44
N GLY A 239 -5.05 -2.18 -9.21
CA GLY A 239 -3.82 -2.04 -9.99
C GLY A 239 -3.99 -2.80 -11.31
N ILE A 240 -3.82 -2.14 -12.46
CA ILE A 240 -3.78 -2.82 -13.76
C ILE A 240 -2.32 -2.90 -14.19
N ASN A 241 -1.72 -4.08 -14.09
CA ASN A 241 -0.35 -4.33 -14.47
C ASN A 241 -0.27 -4.73 -15.96
N THR A 242 0.44 -3.94 -16.75
CA THR A 242 0.60 -4.13 -18.20
C THR A 242 1.85 -4.89 -18.60
N GLU A 243 2.70 -5.37 -17.67
CA GLU A 243 3.99 -6.04 -17.95
C GLU A 243 3.85 -7.31 -18.82
N LYS A 244 2.69 -7.97 -18.81
CA LYS A 244 2.42 -9.11 -19.71
C LYS A 244 2.20 -8.72 -21.16
N LEU A 245 1.91 -7.44 -21.44
CA LEU A 245 1.66 -6.92 -22.77
C LEU A 245 2.99 -6.60 -23.44
N GLU A 246 3.70 -7.62 -23.90
CA GLU A 246 5.08 -7.55 -24.37
C GLU A 246 5.25 -7.73 -25.88
N GLY A 247 4.16 -7.66 -26.65
CA GLY A 247 4.17 -7.70 -28.10
C GLY A 247 5.00 -6.56 -28.69
N MET A 248 5.85 -6.88 -29.67
CA MET A 248 6.74 -5.90 -30.30
C MET A 248 7.16 -6.37 -31.70
N THR A 249 7.36 -5.42 -32.62
CA THR A 249 8.00 -5.67 -33.93
C THR A 249 9.50 -5.39 -33.89
N GLU A 250 10.24 -5.86 -34.90
CA GLU A 250 11.55 -5.25 -35.19
C GLU A 250 11.35 -3.86 -35.83
N VAL A 251 12.46 -3.20 -36.19
CA VAL A 251 12.39 -1.90 -36.88
C VAL A 251 11.77 -2.06 -38.27
N GLU A 252 10.73 -1.26 -38.53
CA GLU A 252 10.04 -1.15 -39.81
C GLU A 252 10.11 0.28 -40.34
N MET A 253 10.30 0.42 -41.66
CA MET A 253 10.30 1.72 -42.33
C MET A 253 8.87 2.07 -42.75
N LEU A 254 8.25 3.02 -42.06
CA LEU A 254 6.87 3.43 -42.30
C LEU A 254 6.78 4.90 -42.71
N THR A 255 5.90 5.21 -43.66
CA THR A 255 5.52 6.60 -43.98
C THR A 255 4.43 7.05 -43.02
N LEU A 256 4.81 7.87 -42.03
CA LEU A 256 3.87 8.41 -41.05
C LEU A 256 3.13 9.65 -41.61
N PRO A 257 1.91 9.95 -41.13
CA PRO A 257 1.19 11.16 -41.53
C PRO A 257 2.04 12.43 -41.33
N GLY A 258 2.17 13.23 -42.39
CA GLY A 258 2.94 14.48 -42.37
C GLY A 258 4.45 14.36 -42.64
N MET A 259 4.95 13.16 -42.97
CA MET A 259 6.35 12.94 -43.34
C MET A 259 6.52 12.67 -44.83
N ASP A 260 7.50 13.32 -45.45
CA ASP A 260 7.82 13.17 -46.88
C ASP A 260 8.67 11.93 -47.20
N ARG A 261 9.15 11.22 -46.17
CA ARG A 261 9.97 10.02 -46.30
C ARG A 261 9.61 8.98 -45.24
N PRO A 262 9.83 7.68 -45.51
CA PRO A 262 9.73 6.65 -44.49
C PRO A 262 10.67 6.93 -43.32
N VAL A 263 10.21 6.64 -42.11
CA VAL A 263 11.00 6.72 -40.87
C VAL A 263 11.07 5.36 -40.20
N ALA A 264 12.16 5.12 -39.47
CA ALA A 264 12.32 3.90 -38.67
C ALA A 264 11.32 3.92 -37.50
N THR A 265 10.56 2.85 -37.36
CA THR A 265 9.49 2.71 -36.36
C THR A 265 9.55 1.34 -35.72
N VAL A 266 9.09 1.25 -34.48
CA VAL A 266 8.89 0.00 -33.74
C VAL A 266 7.49 0.07 -33.15
N TRP A 267 6.66 -0.94 -33.41
CA TRP A 267 5.39 -1.09 -32.71
C TRP A 267 5.62 -1.89 -31.43
N THR A 268 5.00 -1.47 -30.33
CA THR A 268 5.11 -2.12 -29.02
C THR A 268 3.79 -2.06 -28.28
N GLU A 269 3.47 -3.11 -27.55
CA GLU A 269 2.50 -3.07 -26.47
C GLU A 269 3.09 -2.33 -25.23
N ALA A 270 2.22 -1.92 -24.31
CA ALA A 270 2.60 -1.07 -23.18
C ALA A 270 3.60 -1.68 -22.19
N GLY A 271 3.68 -3.01 -22.09
CA GLY A 271 4.52 -3.75 -21.15
C GLY A 271 5.95 -4.01 -21.63
N VAL A 272 6.27 -3.72 -22.89
CA VAL A 272 7.60 -3.94 -23.45
C VAL A 272 8.66 -3.18 -22.66
N VAL A 273 9.67 -3.90 -22.19
CA VAL A 273 10.82 -3.32 -21.47
C VAL A 273 11.62 -2.39 -22.41
N THR A 274 11.98 -1.21 -21.93
CA THR A 274 12.66 -0.16 -22.72
C THR A 274 13.92 -0.68 -23.40
N GLN A 275 14.75 -1.44 -22.68
CA GLN A 275 15.97 -2.03 -23.22
C GLN A 275 15.71 -2.88 -24.46
N ARG A 276 14.60 -3.63 -24.53
CA ARG A 276 14.28 -4.48 -25.70
C ARG A 276 14.07 -3.64 -26.96
N VAL A 277 13.49 -2.45 -26.82
CA VAL A 277 13.32 -1.49 -27.93
C VAL A 277 14.66 -0.90 -28.36
N ALA A 278 15.51 -0.55 -27.39
CA ALA A 278 16.87 -0.08 -27.68
C ALA A 278 17.68 -1.13 -28.44
N ASP A 279 17.64 -2.39 -28.00
CA ASP A 279 18.35 -3.50 -28.66
C ASP A 279 17.84 -3.72 -30.10
N ALA A 280 16.54 -3.61 -30.35
CA ALA A 280 15.98 -3.74 -31.70
C ALA A 280 16.39 -2.58 -32.61
N ALA A 281 16.41 -1.36 -32.08
CA ALA A 281 16.94 -0.21 -32.81
C ALA A 281 18.41 -0.41 -33.17
N GLU A 282 19.24 -0.84 -32.22
CA GLU A 282 20.67 -1.06 -32.43
C GLU A 282 20.94 -2.12 -33.51
N ARG A 283 20.23 -3.26 -33.46
CA ARG A 283 20.31 -4.32 -34.49
C ARG A 283 20.01 -3.80 -35.90
N ALA A 284 19.15 -2.80 -36.02
CA ALA A 284 18.78 -2.17 -37.29
C ALA A 284 19.68 -0.99 -37.68
N GLY A 285 20.73 -0.68 -36.90
CA GLY A 285 21.62 0.47 -37.14
C GLY A 285 21.02 1.82 -36.74
N HIS A 286 20.03 1.80 -35.84
CA HIS A 286 19.37 2.98 -35.27
C HIS A 286 19.67 3.10 -33.77
N VAL A 287 19.27 4.23 -33.19
CA VAL A 287 19.34 4.47 -31.74
C VAL A 287 17.94 4.80 -31.24
N PHE A 288 17.49 4.11 -30.19
CA PHE A 288 16.31 4.51 -29.45
C PHE A 288 16.74 5.53 -28.39
N ALA A 289 16.32 6.78 -28.57
CA ALA A 289 16.87 7.90 -27.79
C ALA A 289 16.34 7.97 -26.34
N VAL A 290 15.31 7.21 -25.98
CA VAL A 290 14.75 7.22 -24.62
C VAL A 290 15.57 6.25 -23.77
N ASP A 291 16.50 6.80 -22.97
CA ASP A 291 17.46 6.03 -22.16
C ASP A 291 17.36 6.35 -20.64
N PRO A 292 16.24 6.04 -19.98
CA PRO A 292 16.14 6.23 -18.55
C PRO A 292 17.10 5.28 -17.83
N THR A 293 17.65 5.68 -16.68
CA THR A 293 18.49 4.80 -15.83
C THR A 293 17.81 3.46 -15.45
N SER A 294 16.48 3.38 -15.60
CA SER A 294 15.70 2.17 -15.37
C SER A 294 15.40 1.36 -16.63
N ALA A 295 16.10 1.57 -17.76
CA ALA A 295 15.77 0.97 -19.06
C ALA A 295 15.59 -0.56 -19.04
N GLU A 296 16.32 -1.27 -18.19
CA GLU A 296 16.22 -2.73 -18.02
C GLU A 296 14.95 -3.20 -17.28
N ALA A 297 14.19 -2.28 -16.70
CA ALA A 297 12.99 -2.58 -15.89
C ALA A 297 11.77 -1.69 -16.20
N SER A 298 11.96 -0.48 -16.74
CA SER A 298 10.87 0.39 -17.17
C SER A 298 10.24 -0.13 -18.45
N CYS A 299 8.94 0.08 -18.60
CA CYS A 299 8.19 -0.32 -19.79
C CYS A 299 7.86 0.90 -20.66
N ILE A 300 7.69 0.70 -21.97
CA ILE A 300 7.35 1.77 -22.93
C ILE A 300 6.08 2.52 -22.53
N GLY A 301 5.03 1.83 -22.05
CA GLY A 301 3.81 2.49 -21.58
C GLY A 301 4.07 3.44 -20.40
N GLY A 302 4.97 3.05 -19.49
CA GLY A 302 5.40 3.91 -18.38
C GLY A 302 6.21 5.11 -18.86
N ASN A 303 7.12 4.93 -19.81
CA ASN A 303 7.92 6.02 -20.38
C ASN A 303 7.03 7.07 -21.04
N ILE A 304 6.04 6.64 -21.83
CA ILE A 304 5.08 7.53 -22.48
C ILE A 304 4.24 8.27 -21.44
N ALA A 305 3.68 7.55 -20.46
CA ALA A 305 2.82 8.13 -19.43
C ALA A 305 3.54 9.17 -18.55
N MET A 306 4.85 8.99 -18.34
CA MET A 306 5.66 9.88 -17.52
C MET A 306 6.43 10.93 -18.33
N ASN A 307 6.35 10.89 -19.67
CA ASN A 307 7.23 11.65 -20.56
C ASN A 307 8.71 11.50 -20.13
N ALA A 308 9.14 10.24 -19.97
CA ALA A 308 10.45 9.90 -19.43
C ALA A 308 11.57 10.48 -20.31
N GLY A 309 12.56 11.07 -19.66
CA GLY A 309 13.78 11.56 -20.28
C GLY A 309 14.99 10.71 -19.92
N GLY A 310 16.01 10.78 -20.76
CA GLY A 310 17.29 10.08 -20.69
C GLY A 310 18.16 10.53 -21.84
#